data_AF-A0AAD4IZN7-F1
#
_entry.id   AF-A0AAD4IZN7-F1
#
_cell.length_a   1.000
_cell.length_b   1.000
_cell.length_c   1.000
_cell.angle_alpha   90.00
_cell.angle_beta   90.00
_cell.angle_gamma   90.00
#
_symmetry.space_group_name_H-M   'P 1'
#
loop_
_entity.id
_entity.type
_entity.pdbx_description
1 polymer ?
#
loop_
_entity_poly.entity_id
_entity_poly.type
_entity_poly.pdbx_seq_one_letter_code
_entity_poly.pdbx_strand_id
1 'polypeptide(L)'
;MCPKSDIWPKSFQTAEPNDDNIALYFFPSKISEQVFEQLVGEMIHEELAFRAIVQDAELLIFTSTELPLLYWTFRSKYYLWGVFRGNQPSPSNALSSKGEVAEIPKM
;
A
#
# COMPACT_ATOMS: atom_id res chain seq x y z
N MET A 1 9.00 9.44 2.08
CA MET A 1 7.91 9.76 1.13
C MET A 1 8.49 9.74 -0.27
N CYS A 2 7.69 9.39 -1.26
CA CYS A 2 8.05 9.47 -2.68
C CYS A 2 6.85 10.01 -3.46
N PRO A 3 7.05 10.49 -4.70
CA PRO A 3 5.93 10.83 -5.57
C PRO A 3 4.93 9.67 -5.64
N LYS A 4 3.64 9.98 -5.51
CA LYS A 4 2.55 9.01 -5.61
C LYS A 4 2.62 8.23 -6.92
N SER A 5 2.95 8.92 -8.01
CA SER A 5 3.10 8.36 -9.35
C SER A 5 4.08 7.18 -9.42
N ASP A 6 5.15 7.21 -8.61
CA ASP A 6 6.22 6.21 -8.66
C ASP A 6 5.79 4.86 -8.10
N ILE A 7 4.78 4.86 -7.22
CA ILE A 7 4.33 3.68 -6.50
C ILE A 7 2.86 3.34 -6.77
N TRP A 8 2.16 4.12 -7.60
CA TRP A 8 0.77 3.92 -7.93
C TRP A 8 0.51 2.51 -8.49
N PRO A 9 -0.40 1.71 -7.89
CA PRO A 9 -0.74 0.39 -8.39
C PRO A 9 -1.27 0.42 -9.83
N LYS A 10 -0.82 -0.52 -10.67
CA LYS A 10 -1.30 -0.64 -12.05
C LYS A 10 -2.80 -0.89 -12.13
N SER A 11 -3.37 -1.62 -11.17
CA SER A 11 -4.82 -1.84 -11.06
C SER A 11 -5.58 -0.52 -10.92
N PHE A 12 -4.99 0.46 -10.24
CA PHE A 12 -5.60 1.77 -10.02
C PHE A 12 -5.48 2.72 -11.21
N GLN A 13 -4.72 2.34 -12.26
CA GLN A 13 -4.73 3.07 -13.53
C GLN A 13 -5.92 2.67 -14.40
N THR A 14 -6.44 1.45 -14.20
CA THR A 14 -7.56 0.89 -14.98
C THR A 14 -8.92 1.06 -14.29
N ALA A 15 -8.94 1.17 -12.97
CA ALA A 15 -10.14 1.37 -12.18
C ALA A 15 -9.77 2.24 -10.96
N GLU A 16 -10.59 3.22 -10.60
CA GLU A 16 -10.34 4.01 -9.39
C GLU A 16 -10.32 3.10 -8.15
N PRO A 17 -9.44 3.37 -7.17
CA PRO A 17 -9.45 2.62 -5.92
C PRO A 17 -10.77 2.87 -5.18
N ASN A 18 -11.29 1.86 -4.50
CA ASN A 18 -12.49 1.98 -3.67
C ASN A 18 -12.24 1.45 -2.25
N ASP A 19 -13.29 1.44 -1.43
CA ASP A 19 -13.23 0.96 -0.06
C ASP A 19 -12.85 -0.53 0.06
N ASP A 20 -13.19 -1.37 -0.93
CA ASP A 20 -12.78 -2.78 -0.97
C ASP A 20 -11.25 -2.95 -1.10
N ASN A 21 -10.53 -1.92 -1.54
CA ASN A 21 -9.08 -1.97 -1.68
C ASN A 21 -8.32 -1.61 -0.41
N ILE A 22 -9.00 -1.10 0.62
CA ILE A 22 -8.36 -0.60 1.83
C ILE A 22 -7.97 -1.77 2.73
N ALA A 23 -6.67 -1.98 2.91
CA ALA A 23 -6.15 -2.96 3.86
C ALA A 23 -6.03 -2.38 5.27
N LEU A 24 -5.66 -1.10 5.38
CA LEU A 24 -5.40 -0.43 6.65
C LEU A 24 -5.86 1.03 6.62
N TYR A 25 -6.33 1.52 7.77
CA TYR A 25 -6.57 2.94 8.02
C TYR A 25 -5.54 3.48 9.01
N PHE A 26 -5.09 4.71 8.78
CA PHE A 26 -4.19 5.42 9.67
C PHE A 26 -4.86 6.69 10.17
N PHE A 27 -4.99 6.79 11.48
CA PHE A 27 -5.55 7.94 12.18
C PHE A 27 -4.53 8.46 13.19
N PRO A 28 -4.54 9.76 13.48
CA PRO A 28 -3.65 10.31 14.49
C PRO A 28 -4.03 9.82 15.90
N SER A 29 -3.04 9.78 16.77
CA SER A 29 -3.29 9.82 18.20
C SER A 29 -3.75 11.23 18.61
N LYS A 30 -4.43 11.35 19.77
CA LYS A 30 -4.89 12.66 20.28
C LYS A 30 -3.77 13.71 20.40
N ILE A 31 -2.56 13.27 20.71
CA ILE A 31 -1.41 14.18 20.91
C ILE A 31 -0.72 14.57 19.59
N SER A 32 -0.96 13.83 18.52
CA SER A 32 -0.28 14.01 17.22
C SER A 32 -1.22 14.53 16.13
N GLU A 33 -2.42 14.99 16.49
CA GLU A 33 -3.47 15.34 15.54
C GLU A 33 -3.07 16.47 14.59
N GLN A 34 -2.51 17.55 15.13
CA GLN A 34 -2.06 18.69 14.33
C GLN A 34 -0.89 18.34 13.40
N VAL A 35 0.08 17.57 13.89
CA VAL A 35 1.24 17.12 13.10
C VAL A 35 0.79 16.20 11.97
N PHE A 36 -0.17 15.31 12.26
CA PHE A 36 -0.74 14.42 11.26
C PHE A 36 -1.54 15.19 10.21
N GLU A 37 -2.37 16.16 10.61
CA GLU A 37 -3.13 17.00 9.67
C GLU A 37 -2.20 17.77 8.73
N GLN A 38 -1.10 18.33 9.25
CA GLN A 38 -0.07 18.97 8.43
C GLN A 38 0.57 17.98 7.46
N LEU A 39 0.93 16.77 7.92
CA LEU A 39 1.50 15.72 7.07
C LEU A 39 0.54 15.32 5.94
N VAL A 40 -0.74 15.10 6.25
CA VAL A 40 -1.74 14.75 5.22
C VAL A 40 -1.92 15.91 4.24
N GLY A 41 -1.95 17.15 4.72
CA GLY A 41 -2.01 18.34 3.87
C GLY A 41 -0.82 18.45 2.92
N GLU A 42 0.40 18.23 3.41
CA GLU A 42 1.62 18.20 2.60
C GLU A 42 1.58 17.08 1.56
N MET A 43 1.14 15.87 1.95
CA MET A 43 0.98 14.77 1.01
C MET A 43 -0.01 15.05 -0.11
N ILE A 44 -1.13 15.70 0.20
CA ILE A 44 -2.12 16.10 -0.80
C ILE A 44 -1.52 17.16 -1.73
N HIS A 45 -0.86 18.18 -1.18
CA HIS A 45 -0.35 19.31 -1.96
C HIS A 45 0.78 18.92 -2.90
N GLU A 46 1.71 18.10 -2.41
CA GLU A 46 2.93 17.70 -3.12
C GLU A 46 2.78 16.36 -3.86
N GLU A 47 1.56 15.80 -3.91
CA GLU A 47 1.24 14.50 -4.51
C GLU A 47 2.15 13.36 -4.02
N LEU A 48 2.37 13.30 -2.70
CA LEU A 48 3.28 12.34 -2.07
C LEU A 48 2.55 11.12 -1.51
N ALA A 49 3.29 10.03 -1.41
CA ALA A 49 2.85 8.79 -0.79
C ALA A 49 3.97 8.16 0.05
N PHE A 50 3.59 7.24 0.93
CA PHE A 50 4.54 6.42 1.67
C PHE A 50 4.60 5.01 1.11
N ARG A 51 5.80 4.44 1.23
CA ARG A 51 6.10 3.05 0.92
C ARG A 51 6.87 2.47 2.08
N ALA A 52 6.42 1.33 2.58
CA ALA A 52 7.10 0.55 3.60
C ALA A 52 7.20 -0.91 3.16
N ILE A 53 8.31 -1.58 3.50
CA ILE A 53 8.44 -3.03 3.33
C ILE A 53 8.06 -3.69 4.66
N VAL A 54 7.09 -4.60 4.60
CA VAL A 54 6.59 -5.36 5.74
C VAL A 54 6.75 -6.85 5.42
N GLN A 55 7.81 -7.46 5.96
CA GLN A 55 8.23 -8.82 5.62
C GLN A 55 8.42 -8.97 4.10
N ASP A 56 7.62 -9.83 3.45
CA ASP A 56 7.67 -10.12 2.02
C ASP A 56 6.64 -9.31 1.20
N ALA A 57 5.97 -8.35 1.83
CA ALA A 57 4.98 -7.48 1.19
C ALA A 57 5.39 -6.01 1.27
N GLU A 58 4.90 -5.23 0.33
CA GLU A 58 5.05 -3.79 0.32
C GLU A 58 3.73 -3.15 0.72
N LEU A 59 3.76 -2.26 1.70
CA LEU A 59 2.65 -1.45 2.11
C LEU A 59 2.78 -0.06 1.47
N LEU A 60 1.80 0.27 0.63
CA LEU A 60 1.68 1.56 -0.02
C LEU A 60 0.63 2.36 0.75
N ILE A 61 0.94 3.60 1.13
CA ILE A 61 0.07 4.43 1.95
C ILE A 61 -0.19 5.75 1.21
N PHE A 62 -1.47 6.04 1.02
CA PHE A 62 -1.98 7.18 0.28
C PHE A 62 -2.89 8.05 1.14
N THR A 63 -3.19 9.25 0.67
CA THR A 63 -4.19 10.15 1.27
C THR A 63 -5.59 9.69 0.89
N SER A 64 -6.57 9.95 1.75
CA SER A 64 -7.98 9.60 1.49
C SER A 64 -8.58 10.32 0.28
N THR A 65 -7.94 11.37 -0.23
CA THR A 65 -8.33 12.08 -1.47
C THR A 65 -8.17 11.24 -2.72
N GLU A 66 -7.44 10.12 -2.64
CA GLU A 66 -7.29 9.16 -3.74
C GLU A 66 -8.49 8.23 -3.89
N LEU A 67 -9.39 8.20 -2.90
CA LEU A 67 -10.62 7.40 -2.93
C LEU A 67 -11.77 8.22 -3.55
N PRO A 68 -12.94 7.61 -3.84
CA PRO A 68 -14.14 8.35 -4.20
C PRO A 68 -14.49 9.41 -3.15
N LEU A 69 -15.06 10.54 -3.60
CA LEU A 69 -15.36 11.72 -2.77
C LEU A 69 -16.11 11.40 -1.47
N LEU A 70 -17.01 10.40 -1.51
CA LEU A 70 -17.78 9.94 -0.35
C LEU A 70 -16.89 9.46 0.82
N TYR A 71 -15.68 9.00 0.51
CA TYR A 71 -14.74 8.41 1.46
C TYR A 71 -13.57 9.32 1.83
N TRP A 72 -13.54 10.57 1.33
CA TRP A 72 -12.42 11.48 1.59
C TRP A 72 -12.25 11.82 3.06
N THR A 73 -13.33 11.91 3.83
CA THR A 73 -13.24 12.37 5.22
C THR A 73 -13.83 11.38 6.20
N PHE A 74 -13.20 11.28 7.36
CA PHE A 74 -13.73 10.62 8.52
C PHE A 74 -13.74 11.62 9.67
N ARG A 75 -14.91 11.87 10.27
CA ARG A 75 -15.10 12.92 11.29
C ARG A 75 -14.60 14.30 10.82
N SER A 76 -14.91 14.64 9.56
CA SER A 76 -14.53 15.91 8.91
C SER A 76 -13.02 16.11 8.74
N LYS A 77 -12.21 15.04 8.80
CA LYS A 77 -10.76 15.09 8.58
C LYS A 77 -10.33 14.13 7.50
N TYR A 78 -9.34 14.54 6.70
CA TYR A 78 -8.61 13.63 5.81
C TYR A 78 -7.79 12.64 6.63
N TYR A 79 -7.58 11.46 6.08
CA TYR A 79 -6.84 10.38 6.72
C TYR A 79 -5.90 9.72 5.72
N LEU A 80 -5.05 8.80 6.19
CA LEU A 80 -4.24 7.97 5.30
C LEU A 80 -4.79 6.55 5.28
N TRP A 81 -4.66 5.88 4.15
CA TRP A 81 -5.09 4.50 3.97
C TRP A 81 -3.98 3.71 3.27
N GLY A 82 -3.96 2.40 3.52
CA GLY A 82 -2.93 1.50 3.03
C GLY A 82 -3.48 0.39 2.16
N VAL A 83 -2.70 -0.02 1.16
CA VAL A 83 -2.93 -1.22 0.35
C VAL A 83 -1.62 -2.02 0.25
N PHE A 84 -1.73 -3.34 0.26
CA PHE A 84 -0.59 -4.22 0.07
C PHE A 84 -0.34 -4.51 -1.41
N ARG A 85 0.93 -4.46 -1.79
CA ARG A 85 1.45 -4.97 -3.06
C ARG A 85 2.34 -6.16 -2.74
N GLY A 86 1.97 -7.34 -3.25
CA GLY A 86 2.81 -8.52 -3.12
C GLY A 86 4.11 -8.33 -3.89
N ASN A 87 5.24 -8.74 -3.31
CA ASN A 87 6.45 -8.93 -4.11
C ASN A 87 6.16 -10.04 -5.12
N GLN A 88 6.17 -9.70 -6.41
CA GLN A 88 6.36 -10.74 -7.41
C GLN A 88 7.69 -11.41 -7.07
N PRO A 89 7.76 -12.75 -6.94
CA PRO A 89 9.05 -13.39 -6.84
C PRO A 89 9.83 -12.95 -8.07
N SER A 90 10.99 -12.32 -7.86
CA SER A 90 11.95 -12.23 -8.95
C SER A 90 12.15 -13.65 -9.49
N PRO A 91 12.30 -13.85 -10.81
CA PRO A 91 12.47 -15.18 -11.37
C PRO A 91 13.65 -15.96 -10.73
N SER A 92 14.57 -15.27 -10.03
CA SER A 92 15.63 -15.88 -9.22
C SER A 92 15.13 -16.65 -7.97
N ASN A 93 14.01 -16.25 -7.37
CA ASN A 93 13.47 -16.89 -6.16
C ASN A 93 12.54 -18.08 -6.49
N ALA A 94 11.98 -18.13 -7.70
CA ALA A 94 11.13 -19.23 -8.15
C ALA A 94 11.89 -20.57 -8.36
N LEU A 95 13.22 -20.52 -8.49
CA LEU A 95 14.07 -21.71 -8.64
C LEU A 95 14.43 -22.37 -7.31
N SER A 96 14.27 -21.69 -6.16
CA SER A 96 14.63 -22.25 -4.85
C SER A 96 13.51 -23.09 -4.20
N SER A 97 12.31 -23.14 -4.77
CA SER A 97 11.18 -23.92 -4.22
C SER A 97 10.92 -25.26 -4.90
N LYS A 98 11.75 -25.68 -5.87
CA LYS A 98 11.68 -27.02 -6.50
C LYS A 98 12.78 -27.94 -5.97
N GLY A 99 12.61 -28.38 -4.72
CA GLY A 99 13.38 -29.48 -4.14
C GLY A 99 12.69 -30.83 -4.34
N GLU A 100 13.25 -31.62 -5.25
CA GLU A 100 13.50 -33.07 -5.14
C GLU A 100 12.34 -34.02 -4.78
N VAL A 101 11.76 -34.66 -5.81
CA VAL A 101 11.14 -35.99 -5.66
C VAL A 101 12.20 -37.01 -6.07
N ALA A 102 12.83 -37.66 -5.09
CA ALA A 102 13.79 -38.73 -5.32
C ALA A 102 13.10 -39.94 -5.97
N GLU A 103 13.58 -40.34 -7.15
CA GLU A 103 13.26 -41.62 -7.76
C GLU A 103 13.83 -42.76 -6.90
N ILE A 104 12.97 -43.68 -6.48
CA ILE A 104 13.35 -44.93 -5.80
C ILE A 104 13.72 -45.95 -6.89
N PRO A 105 14.90 -46.60 -6.86
CA PRO A 105 15.22 -47.63 -7.83
C PRO A 105 14.44 -48.91 -7.52
N LYS A 106 13.88 -49.52 -8.57
CA LYS A 106 13.18 -50.81 -8.51
C LYS A 106 14.18 -51.94 -8.21
N MET A 107 13.83 -52.81 -7.27
CA MET A 107 14.34 -54.18 -7.17
C MET A 107 13.54 -55.12 -8.07
#